data_AF-A0A3B0XPN4-F1
#
_entry.id   AF-A0A3B0XPN4-F1
#
_cell.length_a   1.000
_cell.length_b   1.000
_cell.length_c   1.000
_cell.angle_alpha   90.00
_cell.angle_beta   90.00
_cell.angle_gamma   90.00
#
_symmetry.space_group_name_H-M   'P 1'
#
loop_
_entity.id
_entity.type
_entity.pdbx_description
1 polymer ?
#
loop_
_entity_poly.entity_id
_entity_poly.type
_entity_poly.pdbx_seq_one_letter_code
_entity_poly.pdbx_strand_id
1 'polypeptide(L)'
;MNSDNTNHDTGNEATLRDRFLAAVRSGQLGTRSGPGVVVTIGEFKRFFQDVNRNYVTSFLPMAAIETGRLQMTYTKYIFRLQRGIYFVHPGVFKEK
;
A
#
# COMPACT_ATOMS: atom_id res chain seq x y z
N MET A 1 -13.76 -5.01 37.53
CA MET A 1 -14.76 -4.80 36.46
C MET A 1 -14.18 -5.31 35.14
N ASN A 2 -14.70 -6.45 34.71
CA ASN A 2 -15.00 -6.91 33.34
C ASN A 2 -13.97 -6.73 32.20
N SER A 3 -13.41 -7.91 31.84
CA SER A 3 -13.34 -8.49 30.49
C SER A 3 -12.53 -7.79 29.39
N ASP A 4 -11.42 -8.45 29.05
CA ASP A 4 -11.02 -8.84 27.69
C ASP A 4 -12.04 -8.50 26.60
N ASN A 5 -11.60 -7.73 25.61
CA ASN A 5 -12.25 -7.70 24.30
C ASN A 5 -11.19 -7.94 23.23
N THR A 6 -10.68 -9.17 23.23
CA THR A 6 -9.93 -9.74 22.13
C THR A 6 -10.88 -10.02 20.94
N ASN A 7 -10.50 -9.51 19.76
CA ASN A 7 -10.90 -9.93 18.39
C ASN A 7 -12.32 -9.66 17.86
N HIS A 8 -12.41 -8.83 16.82
CA HIS A 8 -12.75 -9.29 15.45
C HIS A 8 -12.69 -8.12 14.44
N ASP A 9 -11.68 -8.09 13.58
CA ASP A 9 -11.90 -7.84 12.16
C ASP A 9 -10.86 -8.67 11.39
N THR A 10 -11.24 -9.91 11.11
CA THR A 10 -10.54 -10.79 10.18
C THR A 10 -11.63 -11.49 9.41
N GLY A 11 -11.87 -11.03 8.17
CA GLY A 11 -12.68 -11.80 7.22
C GLY A 11 -13.70 -10.99 6.46
N ASN A 12 -13.24 -10.22 5.47
CA ASN A 12 -13.90 -10.25 4.17
C ASN A 12 -12.86 -9.87 3.10
N GLU A 13 -12.23 -10.90 2.51
CA GLU A 13 -11.24 -10.81 1.42
C GLU A 13 -10.40 -9.53 1.44
N ALA A 14 -9.39 -9.44 2.32
CA ALA A 14 -8.47 -8.31 2.36
C ALA A 14 -7.97 -8.01 0.94
N THR A 15 -8.49 -6.92 0.37
CA THR A 15 -8.19 -6.56 -1.01
C THR A 15 -6.67 -6.40 -1.17
N LEU A 16 -6.15 -6.51 -2.40
CA LEU A 16 -4.71 -6.32 -2.61
C LEU A 16 -4.21 -4.98 -2.03
N ARG A 17 -5.07 -3.95 -2.02
CA ARG A 17 -4.82 -2.68 -1.36
C ARG A 17 -4.65 -2.84 0.15
N ASP A 18 -5.58 -3.49 0.83
CA ASP A 18 -5.47 -3.67 2.28
C ASP A 18 -4.20 -4.44 2.65
N ARG A 19 -3.94 -5.56 1.96
CA ARG A 19 -2.71 -6.35 2.14
C ARG A 19 -1.45 -5.53 1.86
N PHE A 20 -1.47 -4.68 0.83
CA PHE A 20 -0.37 -3.77 0.52
C PHE A 20 -0.13 -2.77 1.66
N LEU A 21 -1.18 -2.12 2.14
CA LEU A 21 -1.07 -1.13 3.20
C LEU A 21 -0.64 -1.76 4.53
N ALA A 22 -1.15 -2.95 4.86
CA ALA A 22 -0.72 -3.71 6.03
C ALA A 22 0.78 -4.06 5.95
N ALA A 23 1.26 -4.57 4.81
CA ALA A 23 2.67 -4.91 4.61
C ALA A 23 3.58 -3.68 4.72
N VAL A 24 3.15 -2.55 4.17
CA VAL A 24 3.88 -1.28 4.22
C VAL A 24 3.90 -0.70 5.65
N ARG A 25 2.78 -0.76 6.39
CA ARG A 25 2.68 -0.32 7.80
C ARG A 25 3.56 -1.17 8.72
N SER A 26 3.53 -2.48 8.50
CA SER A 26 4.33 -3.47 9.24
C SER A 26 5.83 -3.35 8.94
N GLY A 27 6.20 -2.67 7.84
CA GLY A 27 7.59 -2.55 7.40
C GLY A 27 8.12 -3.81 6.70
N GLN A 28 7.23 -4.71 6.29
CA GLN A 28 7.58 -5.90 5.52
C GLN A 28 7.75 -5.60 4.01
N LEU A 29 7.24 -4.45 3.56
CA LEU A 29 7.29 -4.04 2.16
C LEU A 29 7.68 -2.56 2.01
N GLY A 30 8.74 -2.33 1.24
CA GLY A 30 9.29 -1.00 0.98
C GLY A 30 10.19 -0.47 2.11
N THR A 31 10.82 0.67 1.83
CA THR A 31 11.75 1.34 2.74
C THR A 31 11.14 2.64 3.24
N ARG A 32 11.08 2.85 4.56
CA ARG A 32 10.64 4.13 5.15
C ARG A 32 11.54 5.25 4.67
N SER A 33 10.93 6.31 4.14
CA SER A 33 11.62 7.49 3.63
C SER A 33 10.90 8.74 4.13
N GLY A 34 11.48 9.34 5.18
CA GLY A 34 10.88 10.48 5.89
C GLY A 34 9.47 10.14 6.42
N PRO A 35 8.43 10.94 6.09
CA PRO A 35 7.08 10.68 6.55
C PRO A 35 6.36 9.53 5.81
N GLY A 36 6.86 9.07 4.66
CA GLY A 36 6.21 8.03 3.85
C GLY A 36 7.06 6.77 3.67
N VAL A 37 6.66 5.94 2.71
CA VAL A 37 7.37 4.69 2.37
C VAL A 37 7.63 4.61 0.88
N VAL A 38 8.86 4.33 0.48
CA VAL A 38 9.20 4.06 -0.92
C VAL A 38 9.09 2.56 -1.17
N VAL A 39 8.31 2.18 -2.16
CA VAL A 39 8.15 0.79 -2.60
C VAL A 39 8.62 0.67 -4.04
N THR A 40 9.45 -0.34 -4.30
CA THR A 40 9.82 -0.69 -5.67
C THR A 40 8.89 -1.76 -6.25
N ILE A 41 8.73 -1.76 -7.57
CA ILE A 41 7.96 -2.81 -8.27
C ILE A 41 8.59 -4.19 -8.07
N GLY A 42 9.91 -4.26 -7.89
CA GLY A 42 10.63 -5.50 -7.60
C GLY A 42 10.25 -6.09 -6.25
N GLU A 43 10.27 -5.27 -5.20
CA GLU A 43 9.83 -5.67 -3.85
C GLU A 43 8.36 -6.05 -3.84
N PHE A 44 7.51 -5.24 -4.47
CA PHE A 44 6.07 -5.52 -4.56
C PHE A 44 5.79 -6.86 -5.24
N LYS A 45 6.46 -7.15 -6.37
CA LYS A 45 6.34 -8.45 -7.06
C LYS A 45 6.86 -9.62 -6.24
N ARG A 46 7.94 -9.43 -5.49
CA ARG A 46 8.53 -10.47 -4.64
C ARG A 46 7.61 -10.79 -3.46
N PHE A 47 7.02 -9.77 -2.86
CA PHE A 47 6.09 -9.91 -1.74
C PHE A 47 4.76 -10.53 -2.17
N PHE A 48 4.20 -10.07 -3.29
CA PHE A 48 2.93 -10.58 -3.85
C PHE A 48 3.15 -11.61 -4.97
N GLN A 49 4.15 -12.48 -4.81
CA GLN A 49 4.45 -13.52 -5.81
C GLN A 49 3.31 -14.51 -6.04
N ASP A 50 2.47 -14.69 -5.02
CA ASP A 50 1.26 -15.53 -5.02
C ASP A 50 0.10 -14.89 -5.82
N VAL A 51 0.14 -13.58 -6.01
CA VAL A 51 -0.88 -12.84 -6.76
C VAL A 51 -0.54 -12.85 -8.25
N ASN A 52 -1.56 -12.95 -9.11
CA ASN A 52 -1.40 -12.94 -10.56
C ASN A 52 -0.47 -11.80 -11.03
N ARG A 53 0.65 -12.17 -11.67
CA ARG A 53 1.73 -11.25 -12.08
C ARG A 53 1.24 -10.08 -12.93
N ASN A 54 0.22 -10.27 -13.77
CA ASN A 54 -0.34 -9.21 -14.62
C ASN A 54 -1.12 -8.16 -13.79
N TYR A 55 -1.78 -8.61 -12.72
CA TYR A 55 -2.50 -7.73 -11.81
C TYR A 55 -1.53 -6.94 -10.93
N VAL A 56 -0.46 -7.60 -10.45
CA VAL A 56 0.63 -7.01 -9.67
C VAL A 56 1.35 -5.90 -10.45
N THR A 57 1.59 -6.08 -11.75
CA THR A 57 2.22 -5.05 -12.60
C THR A 57 1.35 -3.83 -12.85
N SER A 58 0.03 -3.99 -12.79
CA SER A 58 -0.94 -2.93 -13.08
C SER A 58 -1.39 -2.20 -11.81
N PHE A 59 -1.27 -2.84 -10.64
CA PHE A 59 -1.74 -2.28 -9.37
C PHE A 59 -1.07 -0.95 -8.99
N LEU A 60 0.27 -0.91 -8.96
CA LEU A 60 1.01 0.32 -8.61
C LEU A 60 0.75 1.47 -9.59
N PRO A 61 0.85 1.31 -10.93
CA PRO A 61 0.51 2.40 -11.84
C PRO A 61 -0.97 2.81 -11.75
N MET A 62 -1.88 1.89 -11.42
CA MET A 62 -3.29 2.24 -11.17
C MET A 62 -3.48 3.00 -9.85
N ALA A 63 -2.74 2.66 -8.79
CA ALA A 63 -2.76 3.36 -7.51
C ALA A 63 -2.01 4.71 -7.53
N ALA A 64 -1.23 4.95 -8.58
CA ALA A 64 -0.41 6.14 -8.73
C ALA A 64 -1.26 7.38 -9.04
N ILE A 65 -1.09 8.42 -8.22
CA ILE A 65 -1.59 9.77 -8.46
C ILE A 65 -0.97 10.25 -9.77
N GLU A 66 -1.83 10.71 -10.68
CA GLU A 66 -1.40 11.19 -11.99
C GLU A 66 -0.57 12.46 -11.85
N THR A 67 0.51 12.55 -12.62
CA THR A 67 1.38 13.72 -12.69
C THR A 67 0.54 14.96 -13.04
N GLY A 68 0.50 15.95 -12.15
CA GLY A 68 -0.31 17.16 -12.30
C GLY A 68 -1.59 17.19 -11.44
N ARG A 69 -1.93 16.11 -10.75
CA ARG A 69 -2.98 16.11 -9.70
C ARG A 69 -2.33 16.10 -8.31
N LEU A 70 -2.74 17.05 -7.47
CA LEU A 70 -2.26 17.17 -6.08
C LEU A 70 -3.15 16.44 -5.06
N GLN A 71 -4.37 16.06 -5.45
CA GLN A 71 -5.34 15.48 -4.52
C GLN A 71 -5.29 13.96 -4.53
N MET A 72 -5.08 13.40 -3.33
CA MET A 72 -5.20 11.98 -3.04
C MET A 72 -6.68 11.57 -3.07
N THR A 73 -6.99 10.41 -3.65
CA THR A 73 -8.31 9.77 -3.56
C THR A 73 -8.18 8.36 -3.02
N TYR A 74 -9.31 7.72 -2.68
CA TYR A 74 -9.35 6.35 -2.16
C TYR A 74 -8.56 5.34 -3.02
N THR A 75 -8.56 5.54 -4.34
CA THR A 75 -7.86 4.69 -5.31
C THR A 75 -6.49 5.22 -5.73
N LYS A 76 -6.16 6.49 -5.47
CA LYS A 76 -4.93 7.16 -5.91
C LYS A 76 -4.18 7.72 -4.72
N TYR A 77 -3.17 6.99 -4.26
CA TYR A 77 -2.50 7.29 -2.99
C TYR A 77 -0.99 7.03 -2.96
N ILE A 78 -0.41 6.62 -4.10
CA ILE A 78 1.04 6.55 -4.26
C ILE A 78 1.49 7.55 -5.32
N PHE A 79 2.70 8.08 -5.18
CA PHE A 79 3.33 8.95 -6.18
C PHE A 79 4.35 8.13 -6.95
N ARG A 80 4.30 8.17 -8.28
CA ARG A 80 5.35 7.55 -9.09
C ARG A 80 6.56 8.50 -9.11
N LEU A 81 7.64 8.11 -8.43
CA LEU A 81 8.88 8.88 -8.41
C LEU A 81 9.70 8.64 -9.68
N GLN A 82 9.87 7.38 -10.05
CA GLN A 82 10.61 6.96 -11.25
C GLN A 82 9.97 5.69 -11.84
N ARG A 83 10.51 5.18 -12.95
CA ARG A 83 10.04 3.92 -13.54
C ARG A 83 10.27 2.76 -12.55
N GLY A 84 9.18 2.21 -12.03
CA GLY A 84 9.22 1.09 -11.08
C GLY A 84 9.48 1.48 -9.62
N ILE A 85 9.49 2.79 -9.29
CA ILE A 85 9.69 3.28 -7.92
C ILE A 85 8.51 4.19 -7.56
N TYR A 86 7.86 3.86 -6.44
CA TYR A 86 6.64 4.53 -5.99
C TYR A 86 6.79 4.97 -4.53
N PHE A 87 6.24 6.12 -4.19
CA PHE A 87 6.19 6.66 -2.83
C PHE A 87 4.77 6.59 -2.31
N VAL A 88 4.55 5.83 -1.25
CA VAL A 88 3.27 5.73 -0.55
C VAL A 88 3.09 6.98 0.31
N HIS A 89 1.99 7.70 0.06
CA HIS A 89 1.72 8.95 0.76
C HIS A 89 1.46 8.69 2.26
N PRO A 90 2.05 9.47 3.19
CA PRO A 90 1.82 9.35 4.63
C PRO A 90 0.35 9.39 5.04
N GLY A 91 -0.48 10.12 4.29
CA GLY A 91 -1.92 10.27 4.57
C GLY A 91 -2.67 8.94 4.58
N VAL A 92 -2.15 7.92 3.91
CA VAL A 92 -2.76 6.58 3.91
C VAL A 92 -2.63 5.89 5.28
N PHE A 93 -1.66 6.30 6.09
CA PHE A 93 -1.46 5.81 7.44
C PHE A 93 -2.13 6.70 8.50
N LYS A 94 -2.61 7.88 8.10
CA LYS A 94 -3.38 8.79 8.96
C LYS A 94 -4.87 8.49 8.80
N GLU A 95 -5.29 7.32 9.26
CA GLU A 95 -6.71 7.07 9.53
C GLU A 95 -6.89 7.06 11.05
N LYS A 96 -7.65 8.03 11.55
CA LYS A 96 -8.18 8.12 12.91
C LYS A 96 -9.67 8.36 12.80
#